data_AF-A0A7E6EIP0-F1
#
_entry.id   AF-A0A7E6EIP0-F1
#
_cell.length_a   1.000
_cell.length_b   1.000
_cell.length_c   1.000
_cell.angle_alpha   90.00
_cell.angle_beta   90.00
_cell.angle_gamma   90.00
#
_symmetry.space_group_name_H-M   'P 1'
#
loop_
_entity.id
_entity.type
_entity.pdbx_description
1 polymer ?
#
loop_
_entity_poly.entity_id
_entity_poly.type
_entity_poly.pdbx_seq_one_letter_code
_entity_poly.pdbx_strand_id
1 'polypeptide(L)'
;MPTHAVTRLCGLCSVINVSSRYLESSEEAVLNKGLNFATTTKRILYLDIIAPIEEITVNIPKAQGDELRWKVRQVLGKVKFPKPNITNEEKFAIKRLQIDNSIIILPAGKGNTTVVMNKSDYFEKLATFLSETNIINKYFNKRDTVLTHIRFVGQLYYNSTFKQNIQIIH
;
A
#
# COMPACT_ATOMS: atom_id res chain seq x y z
N MET A 1 24.82 3.42 29.16
CA MET A 1 25.10 3.62 27.73
C MET A 1 24.94 2.30 27.01
N PRO A 2 23.97 2.11 26.11
CA PRO A 2 23.91 0.91 25.30
C PRO A 2 24.60 1.13 23.95
N THR A 3 25.43 0.15 23.66
CA THR A 3 26.31 -0.07 22.52
C THR A 3 25.56 -0.39 21.23
N HIS A 4 26.10 0.12 20.13
CA HIS A 4 25.72 -0.16 18.75
C HIS A 4 25.62 -1.67 18.47
N ALA A 5 24.43 -2.12 18.06
CA ALA A 5 24.25 -3.41 17.41
C ALA A 5 24.30 -3.19 15.89
N VAL A 6 25.41 -3.61 15.28
CA VAL A 6 25.63 -3.68 13.83
C VAL A 6 24.67 -4.72 13.25
N THR A 7 23.74 -4.29 12.41
CA THR A 7 22.77 -5.16 11.73
C THR A 7 23.48 -6.05 10.72
N ARG A 8 23.37 -7.37 10.90
CA ARG A 8 23.90 -8.38 9.98
C ARG A 8 23.18 -8.28 8.63
N LEU A 9 23.98 -8.19 7.56
CA LEU A 9 23.57 -8.40 6.18
C LEU A 9 23.33 -9.90 5.93
N CYS A 10 22.08 -10.29 5.65
CA CYS A 10 21.74 -11.51 4.91
C CYS A 10 20.51 -11.18 4.06
N GLY A 11 20.66 -11.24 2.74
CA GLY A 11 19.66 -10.74 1.79
C GLY A 11 18.36 -11.53 1.79
N LEU A 12 17.23 -10.85 1.98
CA LEU A 12 16.19 -10.72 0.94
C LEU A 12 14.99 -9.83 1.32
N CYS A 13 14.85 -9.38 2.57
CA CYS A 13 13.92 -8.30 2.92
C CYS A 13 14.54 -7.44 4.03
N SER A 14 14.76 -6.16 3.77
CA SER A 14 15.43 -5.24 4.70
C SER A 14 14.46 -4.11 5.03
N VAL A 15 13.73 -4.27 6.13
CA VAL A 15 13.02 -3.14 6.72
C VAL A 15 14.06 -2.27 7.42
N ILE A 16 14.20 -1.03 6.98
CA ILE A 16 15.14 -0.08 7.56
C ILE A 16 14.34 0.94 8.35
N ASN A 17 14.36 0.80 9.68
CA ASN A 17 13.71 1.76 10.56
C ASN A 17 14.70 2.89 10.93
N VAL A 18 14.44 4.10 10.44
CA VAL A 18 15.14 5.34 10.80
C VAL A 18 14.23 6.29 11.56
N SER A 19 13.02 5.86 11.91
CA SER A 19 12.09 6.64 12.74
C SER A 19 12.47 6.51 14.23
N SER A 20 11.93 7.41 15.05
CA SER A 20 12.06 7.32 16.51
C SER A 20 11.07 6.31 17.12
N ARG A 21 10.15 5.78 16.31
CA ARG A 21 9.13 4.82 16.70
C ARG A 21 9.69 3.40 16.72
N TYR A 22 9.40 2.68 17.80
CA TYR A 22 9.66 1.24 17.87
C TYR A 22 8.70 0.47 16.95
N LEU A 23 9.21 -0.53 16.23
CA LEU A 23 8.41 -1.45 15.43
C LEU A 23 8.26 -2.77 16.18
N GLU A 24 7.04 -3.23 16.34
CA GLU A 24 6.79 -4.55 16.93
C GLU A 24 7.17 -5.66 15.92
N SER A 25 7.51 -6.86 16.41
CA SER A 25 7.86 -8.00 15.57
C SER A 25 6.80 -8.34 14.52
N SER A 26 5.51 -8.15 14.84
CA SER A 26 4.40 -8.36 13.89
C SER A 26 4.35 -7.30 12.79
N GLU A 27 4.75 -6.06 13.09
CA GLU A 27 4.85 -4.96 12.12
C GLU A 27 6.06 -5.14 11.22
N GLU A 28 7.20 -5.52 11.79
CA GLU A 28 8.40 -5.83 11.03
C GLU A 28 8.18 -7.01 10.08
N ALA A 29 7.47 -8.06 10.52
CA ALA A 29 7.10 -9.19 9.68
C ALA A 29 6.22 -8.77 8.48
N VAL A 30 5.24 -7.89 8.70
CA VAL A 30 4.40 -7.34 7.63
C VAL A 30 5.22 -6.51 6.65
N LEU A 31 6.06 -5.60 7.15
CA LEU A 31 6.89 -4.74 6.32
C LEU A 31 7.93 -5.52 5.51
N ASN A 32 8.42 -6.64 6.07
CA ASN A 32 9.31 -7.57 5.38
C ASN A 32 8.62 -8.35 4.26
N LYS A 33 7.30 -8.53 4.27
CA LYS A 33 6.60 -9.11 3.10
C LYS A 33 6.66 -8.15 1.89
N GLY A 34 6.97 -6.88 2.12
CA GLY A 34 7.10 -5.84 1.11
C GLY A 34 5.78 -5.15 0.78
N LEU A 35 5.87 -3.94 0.23
CA LEU A 35 4.70 -3.12 -0.13
C LEU A 35 3.88 -3.70 -1.30
N ASN A 36 4.46 -4.61 -2.08
CA ASN A 36 3.79 -5.30 -3.19
C ASN A 36 3.09 -6.61 -2.75
N PHE A 37 2.96 -6.85 -1.45
CA PHE A 37 2.36 -8.08 -0.95
C PHE A 37 0.84 -8.08 -1.15
N ALA A 38 0.36 -8.98 -2.02
CA ALA A 38 -1.08 -9.17 -2.23
C ALA A 38 -1.67 -10.05 -1.13
N THR A 39 -2.65 -9.53 -0.38
CA THR A 39 -3.38 -10.33 0.60
C THR A 39 -4.44 -11.19 -0.07
N THR A 40 -4.61 -12.43 0.40
CA THR A 40 -5.68 -13.31 -0.11
C THR A 40 -7.07 -12.75 0.20
N THR A 41 -7.88 -12.53 -0.83
CA THR A 41 -9.29 -12.14 -0.69
C THR A 41 -10.10 -13.27 -0.04
N LYS A 42 -10.93 -12.92 0.94
CA LYS A 42 -11.78 -13.87 1.69
C LYS A 42 -13.22 -13.95 1.20
N ARG A 43 -13.58 -13.11 0.24
CA ARG A 43 -14.95 -12.94 -0.22
C ARG A 43 -14.97 -12.92 -1.74
N ILE A 44 -15.93 -13.64 -2.30
CA ILE A 44 -16.27 -13.48 -3.71
C ILE A 44 -17.13 -12.23 -3.78
N LEU A 45 -16.75 -11.29 -4.66
CA LEU A 45 -17.55 -10.10 -4.95
C LEU A 45 -18.68 -10.53 -5.89
N TYR A 46 -19.69 -11.20 -5.32
CA TYR A 46 -20.79 -11.79 -6.09
C TYR A 46 -21.49 -10.75 -6.96
N LEU A 47 -21.64 -9.52 -6.45
CA LEU A 47 -22.28 -8.45 -7.21
C LEU A 47 -21.47 -8.07 -8.45
N ASP A 48 -20.14 -7.96 -8.31
CA ASP A 48 -19.24 -7.60 -9.42
C ASP A 48 -19.17 -8.68 -10.49
N ILE A 49 -19.50 -9.92 -10.13
CA ILE A 49 -19.60 -11.04 -11.07
C ILE A 49 -21.01 -11.13 -11.67
N ILE A 50 -22.04 -11.11 -10.84
CA ILE A 50 -23.43 -11.34 -11.25
C ILE A 50 -23.99 -10.16 -12.02
N ALA A 51 -23.71 -8.91 -11.63
CA ALA A 51 -24.31 -7.75 -12.27
C ALA A 51 -23.97 -7.63 -13.77
N PRO A 52 -22.70 -7.76 -14.20
CA PRO A 52 -22.37 -7.79 -15.64
C PRO A 52 -23.00 -8.97 -16.37
N ILE A 53 -23.12 -10.12 -15.71
CA ILE A 53 -23.69 -11.34 -16.30
C ILE A 53 -25.20 -11.18 -16.52
N GLU A 54 -25.91 -10.58 -15.56
CA GLU A 54 -27.33 -10.29 -15.69
C GLU A 54 -27.58 -9.23 -16.76
N GLU A 55 -26.72 -8.22 -16.88
CA GLU A 55 -26.77 -7.23 -17.96
C GLU A 55 -26.61 -7.88 -19.35
N ILE A 56 -25.62 -8.76 -19.51
CA ILE A 56 -25.44 -9.53 -20.76
C ILE A 56 -26.68 -10.39 -21.03
N THR A 57 -27.24 -11.00 -19.98
CA THR A 57 -28.36 -11.93 -20.10
C THR A 57 -29.65 -11.26 -20.60
N VAL A 58 -29.83 -9.97 -20.35
CA VAL A 58 -30.96 -9.18 -20.88
C VAL A 58 -30.92 -9.09 -22.42
N ASN A 59 -29.73 -9.08 -23.00
CA ASN A 59 -29.52 -8.84 -24.44
C ASN A 59 -29.43 -10.11 -25.29
N ILE A 60 -29.59 -11.30 -24.70
CA ILE A 60 -29.50 -12.59 -25.40
C ILE A 60 -30.79 -13.40 -25.25
N PRO A 61 -31.04 -14.39 -26.13
CA PRO A 61 -32.20 -15.28 -26.01
C PRO A 61 -32.27 -15.95 -24.62
N LYS A 62 -33.49 -16.00 -24.07
CA LYS A 62 -33.74 -16.50 -22.71
C LYS A 62 -33.07 -17.85 -22.40
N ALA A 63 -33.12 -18.80 -23.34
CA ALA A 63 -32.50 -20.12 -23.15
C ALA A 63 -30.97 -20.05 -22.98
N GLN A 64 -30.29 -19.20 -23.75
CA GLN A 64 -28.84 -18.98 -23.62
C GLN A 64 -28.51 -18.23 -22.33
N GLY A 65 -29.37 -17.29 -21.95
CA GLY A 65 -29.31 -16.60 -20.66
C GLY A 65 -29.36 -17.54 -19.47
N ASP A 66 -30.34 -18.44 -19.46
CA ASP A 66 -30.52 -19.41 -18.38
C ASP A 66 -29.36 -20.41 -18.32
N GLU A 67 -28.80 -20.81 -19.47
CA GLU A 67 -27.59 -21.63 -19.54
C GLU A 67 -26.38 -20.89 -18.94
N LEU A 68 -26.19 -19.60 -19.27
CA LEU A 68 -25.11 -18.78 -18.72
C LEU A 68 -25.24 -18.64 -17.20
N ARG A 69 -26.43 -18.28 -16.71
CA ARG A 69 -26.73 -18.22 -15.26
C ARG A 69 -26.42 -19.54 -14.56
N TRP A 70 -26.82 -20.67 -15.16
CA TRP A 70 -26.53 -22.00 -14.63
C TRP A 70 -25.04 -22.26 -14.53
N LYS A 71 -24.27 -22.01 -15.60
CA LYS A 71 -22.81 -22.21 -15.62
C LYS A 71 -22.12 -21.36 -14.55
N VAL A 72 -22.51 -20.10 -14.44
CA VAL A 72 -21.97 -19.16 -13.46
C VAL A 72 -22.26 -19.63 -12.04
N ARG A 73 -23.50 -20.05 -11.75
CA ARG A 73 -23.88 -20.65 -10.47
C ARG A 73 -23.04 -21.89 -10.14
N GLN A 74 -22.81 -22.77 -11.12
CA GLN A 74 -22.00 -23.97 -10.95
C GLN A 74 -20.54 -23.65 -10.61
N VAL A 75 -19.95 -22.65 -11.26
CA VAL A 75 -18.58 -22.21 -10.97
C VAL A 75 -18.53 -21.60 -9.58
N LEU A 76 -19.40 -20.63 -9.28
CA LEU A 76 -19.45 -19.93 -7.99
C LEU A 76 -19.69 -20.88 -6.81
N GLY A 77 -20.57 -21.87 -6.97
CA GLY A 77 -20.84 -22.89 -5.96
C GLY A 77 -19.67 -23.84 -5.68
N LYS A 78 -18.67 -23.91 -6.56
CA LYS A 78 -17.47 -24.76 -6.41
C LYS A 78 -16.23 -23.99 -5.97
N VAL A 79 -16.28 -22.65 -5.89
CA VAL A 79 -15.13 -21.84 -5.50
C VAL A 79 -14.72 -22.15 -4.07
N LYS A 80 -13.44 -22.47 -3.87
CA LYS A 80 -12.81 -22.59 -2.56
C LYS A 80 -11.82 -21.45 -2.39
N PHE A 81 -11.89 -20.74 -1.27
CA PHE A 81 -10.92 -19.69 -0.98
C PHE A 81 -9.54 -20.29 -0.71
N PRO A 82 -8.46 -19.65 -1.18
CA PRO A 82 -7.11 -20.04 -0.81
C PRO A 82 -6.90 -19.87 0.70
N LYS A 83 -5.93 -20.61 1.25
CA LYS A 83 -5.53 -20.43 2.65
C LYS A 83 -5.05 -18.99 2.85
N PRO A 84 -5.44 -18.32 3.96
CA PRO A 84 -4.97 -16.98 4.26
C PRO A 84 -3.44 -16.90 4.26
N ASN A 85 -2.88 -15.89 3.60
CA ASN A 85 -1.44 -15.64 3.56
C ASN A 85 -0.95 -14.65 4.63
N ILE A 86 -1.84 -14.22 5.54
CA ILE A 86 -1.53 -13.37 6.70
C ILE A 86 -2.26 -13.84 7.97
N THR A 87 -1.61 -13.66 9.12
CA THR A 87 -2.18 -13.97 10.44
C THR A 87 -3.14 -12.88 10.93
N ASN A 88 -3.75 -13.06 12.10
CA ASN A 88 -4.59 -12.00 12.68
C ASN A 88 -3.74 -10.89 13.30
N GLU A 89 -2.61 -11.24 13.90
CA GLU A 89 -1.63 -10.33 14.47
C GLU A 89 -1.06 -9.42 13.38
N GLU A 90 -0.73 -9.98 12.21
CA GLU A 90 -0.27 -9.21 11.05
C GLU A 90 -1.35 -8.24 10.55
N LYS A 91 -2.65 -8.58 10.61
CA LYS A 91 -3.73 -7.63 10.26
C LYS A 91 -3.83 -6.49 11.26
N PHE A 92 -3.68 -6.77 12.54
CA PHE A 92 -3.67 -5.73 13.56
C PHE A 92 -2.43 -4.83 13.39
N ALA A 93 -1.28 -5.41 13.08
CA ALA A 93 -0.06 -4.68 12.73
C ALA A 93 -0.29 -3.73 11.54
N ILE A 94 -0.88 -4.20 10.43
CA ILE A 94 -1.24 -3.34 9.29
C ILE A 94 -2.12 -2.17 9.73
N LYS A 95 -3.16 -2.43 10.52
CA LYS A 95 -4.06 -1.35 11.02
C LYS A 95 -3.33 -0.34 11.90
N ARG A 96 -2.45 -0.81 12.79
CA ARG A 96 -1.64 0.07 13.65
C ARG A 96 -0.73 0.97 12.83
N LEU A 97 -0.02 0.40 11.86
CA LEU A 97 0.83 1.15 10.94
C LEU A 97 0.02 2.16 10.09
N GLN A 98 -1.21 1.85 9.70
CA GLN A 98 -2.08 2.75 8.93
C GLN A 98 -2.61 3.93 9.73
N ILE A 99 -2.91 3.73 11.02
CA ILE A 99 -3.46 4.76 11.89
C ILE A 99 -2.36 5.71 12.39
N ASP A 100 -1.12 5.23 12.45
CA ASP A 100 0.02 6.01 12.91
C ASP A 100 0.45 7.07 11.89
N ASN A 101 0.03 8.31 12.14
CA ASN A 101 0.36 9.47 11.31
C ASN A 101 1.74 10.08 11.61
N SER A 102 2.48 9.56 12.60
CA SER A 102 3.80 10.07 12.97
C SER A 102 4.92 9.55 12.06
N ILE A 103 4.68 8.43 11.39
CA ILE A 103 5.64 7.77 10.50
C ILE A 103 5.22 7.86 9.03
N ILE A 104 6.21 7.69 8.16
CA ILE A 104 6.07 7.50 6.72
C ILE A 104 6.82 6.22 6.35
N ILE A 105 6.16 5.38 5.56
CA ILE A 105 6.68 4.10 5.08
C ILE A 105 6.90 4.21 3.57
N LEU A 106 8.12 3.99 3.10
CA LEU A 106 8.54 4.23 1.72
C LEU A 106 9.21 3.00 1.12
N PRO A 107 9.01 2.74 -0.18
CA PRO A 107 9.89 1.82 -0.91
C PRO A 107 11.29 2.46 -1.00
N ALA A 108 12.33 1.68 -0.73
CA ALA A 108 13.71 2.14 -0.78
C ALA A 108 14.49 1.36 -1.84
N GLY A 109 14.80 2.04 -2.95
CA GLY A 109 15.71 1.52 -3.98
C GLY A 109 15.29 0.18 -4.60
N LYS A 110 16.30 -0.57 -5.09
CA LYS A 110 16.11 -1.84 -5.80
C LYS A 110 16.01 -3.00 -4.81
N GLY A 111 14.88 -3.70 -4.82
CA GLY A 111 14.68 -4.96 -4.09
C GLY A 111 13.90 -4.82 -2.79
N ASN A 112 12.56 -4.71 -2.89
CA ASN A 112 11.52 -4.82 -1.82
C ASN A 112 11.88 -4.25 -0.42
N THR A 113 12.82 -3.32 -0.34
CA THR A 113 13.31 -2.74 0.89
C THR A 113 12.33 -1.65 1.29
N THR A 114 11.93 -1.65 2.56
CA THR A 114 10.95 -0.70 3.08
C THR A 114 11.63 0.15 4.13
N VAL A 115 11.64 1.47 3.94
CA VAL A 115 12.16 2.43 4.92
C VAL A 115 11.00 3.00 5.72
N VAL A 116 11.14 2.99 7.05
CA VAL A 116 10.23 3.67 7.98
C VAL A 116 10.93 4.89 8.56
N MET A 117 10.36 6.07 8.38
CA MET A 117 10.94 7.35 8.81
C MET A 117 9.90 8.19 9.54
N ASN A 118 10.32 9.10 10.41
CA ASN A 118 9.41 10.11 10.94
C ASN A 118 8.89 11.01 9.82
N LYS A 119 7.62 11.37 9.92
CA LYS A 119 6.97 12.22 8.93
C LYS A 119 7.59 13.62 8.86
N SER A 120 7.97 14.20 10.01
CA SER A 120 8.69 15.47 10.10
C SER A 120 10.00 15.43 9.29
N ASP A 121 10.82 14.42 9.57
CA ASP A 121 12.17 14.29 9.01
C ASP A 121 12.11 14.06 7.49
N TYR A 122 11.09 13.34 7.04
CA TYR A 122 10.82 13.18 5.61
C TYR A 122 10.52 14.52 4.93
N PHE A 123 9.64 15.35 5.50
CA PHE A 123 9.29 16.64 4.92
C PHE A 123 10.46 17.63 4.94
N GLU A 124 11.28 17.62 5.99
CA GLU A 124 12.50 18.44 6.06
C GLU A 124 13.52 18.04 4.98
N LYS A 125 13.76 16.72 4.82
CA LYS A 125 14.62 16.20 3.75
C LYS A 125 14.08 16.53 2.37
N LEU A 126 12.77 16.40 2.17
CA LEU A 126 12.12 16.75 0.91
C LEU A 126 12.26 18.25 0.61
N ALA A 127 12.06 19.12 1.60
CA ALA A 127 12.21 20.56 1.45
C ALA A 127 13.65 20.95 1.08
N THR A 128 14.63 20.33 1.75
CA THR A 128 16.07 20.53 1.49
C THR A 128 16.43 20.06 0.08
N PHE A 129 16.00 18.86 -0.31
CA PHE A 129 16.24 18.32 -1.64
C PHE A 129 15.65 19.21 -2.75
N LEU A 130 14.44 19.74 -2.55
CA LEU A 130 13.77 20.60 -3.52
C LEU A 130 14.36 22.02 -3.60
N SER A 131 14.91 22.54 -2.49
CA SER A 131 15.59 23.84 -2.49
C SER A 131 16.96 23.75 -3.17
N GLU A 132 17.71 22.68 -2.93
CA GLU A 132 19.02 22.43 -3.56
C GLU A 132 18.93 22.24 -5.07
N THR A 133 17.87 21.59 -5.55
CA THR A 133 17.72 21.24 -6.97
C THR A 133 17.17 22.36 -7.85
N ASN A 134 16.91 23.56 -7.31
CA ASN A 134 16.28 24.70 -8.00
C ASN A 134 14.94 24.38 -8.71
N ILE A 135 14.37 23.19 -8.49
CA ILE A 135 13.11 22.74 -9.10
C ILE A 135 11.98 23.68 -8.71
N ILE A 136 11.98 24.16 -7.47
CA ILE A 136 10.97 25.09 -6.97
C ILE A 136 11.00 26.40 -7.76
N ASN A 137 12.17 26.97 -8.03
CA ASN A 137 12.30 28.21 -8.79
C ASN A 137 11.90 28.05 -10.27
N LYS A 138 12.04 26.84 -10.82
CA LYS A 138 11.66 26.54 -12.21
C LYS A 138 10.14 26.40 -12.40
N TYR A 139 9.42 25.91 -11.39
CA TYR A 139 7.98 25.58 -11.52
C TYR A 139 7.05 26.40 -10.63
N PHE A 140 7.55 27.14 -9.64
CA PHE A 140 6.71 27.91 -8.71
C PHE A 140 7.03 29.42 -8.78
N ASN A 141 5.98 30.20 -8.95
CA ASN A 141 6.03 31.65 -9.07
C ASN A 141 6.26 32.27 -7.68
N LYS A 142 7.03 33.36 -7.60
CA LYS A 142 7.57 33.99 -6.36
C LYS A 142 6.52 34.44 -5.32
N ARG A 143 5.22 34.31 -5.60
CA ARG A 143 4.11 34.86 -4.80
C ARG A 143 3.51 33.87 -3.80
N ASP A 144 3.75 32.58 -3.97
CA ASP A 144 3.24 31.57 -3.05
C ASP A 144 4.30 31.13 -2.05
N THR A 145 3.90 30.94 -0.80
CA THR A 145 4.81 30.43 0.24
C THR A 145 5.32 29.05 -0.17
N VAL A 146 6.61 28.99 -0.45
CA VAL A 146 7.34 27.77 -0.89
C VAL A 146 7.04 26.57 0.02
N LEU A 147 6.89 26.80 1.32
CA LEU A 147 6.55 25.77 2.32
C LEU A 147 5.18 25.12 2.08
N THR A 148 4.19 25.91 1.67
CA THR A 148 2.81 25.46 1.40
C THR A 148 2.78 24.56 0.17
N HIS A 149 3.55 24.93 -0.86
CA HIS A 149 3.70 24.14 -2.09
C HIS A 149 4.50 22.86 -1.87
N ILE A 150 5.59 22.89 -1.10
CA ILE A 150 6.35 21.68 -0.74
C ILE A 150 5.46 20.71 0.04
N ARG A 151 4.67 21.21 1.00
CA ARG A 151 3.69 20.38 1.72
C ARG A 151 2.67 19.79 0.77
N PHE A 152 2.13 20.57 -0.16
CA PHE A 152 1.16 20.11 -1.15
C PHE A 152 1.74 19.03 -2.09
N VAL A 153 2.91 19.26 -2.68
CA VAL A 153 3.59 18.30 -3.57
C VAL A 153 4.01 17.04 -2.82
N GLY A 154 4.55 17.18 -1.60
CA GLY A 154 4.86 16.05 -0.74
C GLY A 154 3.62 15.24 -0.35
N GLN A 155 2.49 15.92 -0.09
CA GLN A 155 1.20 15.27 0.15
C GLN A 155 0.69 14.55 -1.10
N LEU A 156 0.85 15.13 -2.30
CA LEU A 156 0.49 14.49 -3.57
C LEU A 156 1.33 13.24 -3.84
N TYR A 157 2.65 13.31 -3.63
CA TYR A 157 3.56 12.17 -3.79
C TYR A 157 3.29 11.07 -2.77
N TYR A 158 2.99 11.44 -1.52
CA TYR A 158 2.53 10.50 -0.49
C TYR A 158 1.21 9.84 -0.90
N ASN A 159 0.23 10.62 -1.36
CA ASN A 159 -1.07 10.10 -1.79
C ASN A 159 -0.97 9.22 -3.06
N SER A 160 -0.08 9.51 -4.00
CA SER A 160 0.12 8.67 -5.19
C SER A 160 0.82 7.36 -4.85
N THR A 161 1.84 7.40 -3.99
CA THR A 161 2.69 6.24 -3.70
C THR A 161 2.15 5.37 -2.56
N PHE A 162 1.52 5.94 -1.54
CA PHE A 162 0.99 5.20 -0.40
C PHE A 162 -0.46 4.72 -0.63
N LYS A 163 -1.31 5.55 -1.24
CA LYS A 163 -2.72 5.21 -1.47
C LYS A 163 -2.89 4.15 -2.57
N GLN A 164 -2.08 4.20 -3.64
CA GLN A 164 -2.08 3.15 -4.67
C GLN A 164 -1.58 1.80 -4.13
N ASN A 165 -0.61 1.80 -3.21
CA ASN A 165 -0.05 0.57 -2.66
C ASN A 165 -0.92 -0.07 -1.56
N ILE A 166 -1.82 0.68 -0.91
CA ILE A 166 -2.80 0.14 0.05
C ILE A 166 -4.17 -0.13 -0.59
N GLN A 167 -4.56 0.56 -1.66
CA GLN A 167 -5.82 0.27 -2.37
C GLN A 167 -5.84 -1.10 -3.07
N ILE A 168 -4.71 -1.83 -3.11
CA ILE A 168 -4.63 -3.22 -3.62
C ILE A 168 -4.98 -4.24 -2.52
N ILE A 169 -5.25 -3.79 -1.27
CA ILE A 169 -5.53 -4.65 -0.10
C ILE A 169 -7.04 -4.69 0.26
N HIS A 170 -7.94 -4.59 -0.73
CA HIS A 170 -9.38 -4.68 -0.50
C HIS A 170 -10.05 -5.84 -1.24
#